data_AF-A0A1V8TBA4-F1
#
_entry.id   AF-A0A1V8TBA4-F1
#
_cell.length_a   1.000
_cell.length_b   1.000
_cell.length_c   1.000
_cell.angle_alpha   90.00
_cell.angle_beta   90.00
_cell.angle_gamma   90.00
#
_symmetry.space_group_name_H-M   'P 1'
#
loop_
_entity.id
_entity.type
_entity.pdbx_description
1 polymer ?
#
loop_
_entity_poly.entity_id
_entity_poly.type
_entity_poly.pdbx_seq_one_letter_code
_entity_poly.pdbx_strand_id
1 'polypeptide(L)'
;MIPRVLAQRAMRLARPSQLSSRSPILRLCTPQPLATPDAAIEHITELFATAQDEFEIAMEEIEKVSVYAQADRDAAREELGKVQEAYRKVVESGDVEVAEEVKRRVGHRIRELEGGVDRMEKIAIEQD
;
A
#
# COMPACT_ATOMS: atom_id res chain seq x y z
N MET A 1 -25.97 82.63 -34.74
CA MET A 1 -26.80 81.56 -34.16
C MET A 1 -25.96 80.29 -34.14
N ILE A 2 -25.26 80.02 -33.03
CA ILE A 2 -24.39 78.84 -32.85
C ILE A 2 -24.59 78.37 -31.41
N PRO A 3 -25.01 77.10 -31.15
CA PRO A 3 -25.28 76.64 -29.81
C PRO A 3 -24.03 76.09 -29.10
N ARG A 4 -24.05 76.33 -27.78
CA ARG A 4 -23.28 75.71 -26.70
C ARG A 4 -23.52 74.20 -26.68
N VAL A 5 -22.48 73.40 -26.39
CA VAL A 5 -22.52 72.21 -25.49
C VAL A 5 -21.06 72.00 -25.03
N LEU A 6 -20.71 72.27 -23.77
CA LEU A 6 -20.57 71.28 -22.67
C LEU A 6 -19.55 70.17 -22.99
N ALA A 7 -18.73 69.62 -22.11
CA ALA A 7 -18.20 69.90 -20.79
C ALA A 7 -17.44 68.61 -20.39
N GLN A 8 -16.60 68.69 -19.33
CA GLN A 8 -16.19 67.54 -18.49
C GLN A 8 -15.17 66.57 -19.13
N ARG A 9 -14.28 65.89 -18.40
CA ARG A 9 -13.87 65.89 -16.99
C ARG A 9 -12.57 65.07 -16.91
N ALA A 10 -11.64 65.55 -16.10
CA ALA A 10 -10.74 64.83 -15.22
C ALA A 10 -10.48 63.32 -15.49
N MET A 11 -9.28 63.03 -16.00
CA MET A 11 -8.65 61.73 -15.83
C MET A 11 -8.05 61.66 -14.42
N ARG A 12 -8.71 60.94 -13.51
CA ARG A 12 -8.18 60.57 -12.19
C ARG A 12 -8.01 59.05 -12.13
N LEU A 13 -6.77 58.65 -11.86
CA LEU A 13 -6.33 57.54 -10.98
C LEU A 13 -6.92 56.14 -11.23
N ALA A 14 -6.05 55.20 -11.63
CA ALA A 14 -6.14 53.82 -11.15
C ALA A 14 -4.73 53.19 -11.07
N ARG A 15 -4.45 52.65 -9.88
CA ARG A 15 -3.19 52.11 -9.35
C ARG A 15 -3.06 50.61 -9.76
N PRO A 16 -1.83 50.07 -9.93
CA PRO A 16 -1.69 48.69 -10.40
C PRO A 16 -2.16 47.65 -9.38
N SER A 17 -2.75 46.61 -9.94
CA SER A 17 -3.31 45.39 -9.36
C SER A 17 -2.34 44.63 -8.45
N GLN A 18 -2.65 44.54 -7.17
CA GLN A 18 -2.07 43.54 -6.26
C GLN A 18 -2.96 42.29 -6.28
N LEU A 19 -2.61 41.33 -7.14
CA LEU A 19 -3.15 39.97 -7.04
C LEU A 19 -2.41 39.23 -5.94
N SER A 20 -2.93 39.33 -4.72
CA SER A 20 -2.55 38.46 -3.60
C SER A 20 -3.21 37.10 -3.81
N SER A 21 -2.55 36.23 -4.59
CA SER A 21 -2.92 34.82 -4.71
C SER A 21 -2.41 34.07 -3.48
N ARG A 22 -3.20 34.08 -2.41
CA ARG A 22 -3.02 33.18 -1.28
C ARG A 22 -3.85 31.92 -1.54
N SER A 23 -3.27 30.99 -2.27
CA SER A 23 -3.82 29.63 -2.36
C SER A 23 -3.65 28.94 -1.01
N PRO A 24 -4.71 28.36 -0.41
CA PRO A 24 -4.54 27.49 0.74
C PRO A 24 -3.87 26.20 0.25
N ILE A 25 -2.86 25.77 1.00
CA ILE A 25 -2.14 24.52 0.80
C ILE A 25 -3.17 23.39 0.90
N LEU A 26 -3.57 22.85 -0.26
CA LEU A 26 -4.17 21.53 -0.30
C LEU A 26 -3.10 20.58 0.23
N ARG A 27 -3.33 20.06 1.43
CA ARG A 27 -2.54 18.95 1.97
C ARG A 27 -2.93 17.73 1.15
N LEU A 28 -2.28 17.57 0.00
CA LEU A 28 -2.33 16.35 -0.77
C LEU A 28 -1.85 15.25 0.19
N CYS A 29 -2.74 14.31 0.47
CA CYS A 29 -2.37 13.01 0.99
C CYS A 29 -1.41 12.40 -0.03
N THR A 30 -0.11 12.53 0.22
CA THR A 30 0.93 11.88 -0.56
C THR A 30 0.82 10.37 -0.29
N PRO A 31 0.77 9.50 -1.32
CA PRO A 31 1.01 8.08 -1.08
C PRO A 31 2.40 7.95 -0.45
N GLN A 32 2.45 7.40 0.75
CA GLN A 32 3.69 7.32 1.52
C GLN A 32 4.70 6.43 0.79
N PRO A 33 5.95 6.86 0.64
CA PRO A 33 7.05 5.92 0.55
C PRO A 33 7.04 5.08 1.84
N LEU A 34 7.44 3.81 1.78
CA LEU A 34 7.62 2.89 2.92
C LEU A 34 8.73 3.35 3.91
N ALA A 35 8.90 4.66 4.11
CA ALA A 35 9.98 5.29 4.86
C ALA A 35 9.77 5.23 6.39
N THR A 36 8.60 4.76 6.86
CA THR A 36 8.34 4.60 8.30
C THR A 36 8.13 3.12 8.66
N PRO A 37 8.51 2.71 9.89
CA PRO A 37 8.26 1.36 10.39
C PRO A 37 6.78 0.97 10.28
N ASP A 38 5.87 1.86 10.65
CA ASP A 38 4.44 1.56 10.62
C ASP A 38 3.93 1.33 9.18
N ALA A 39 4.37 2.13 8.20
CA ALA A 39 3.97 1.92 6.80
C ALA A 39 4.50 0.59 6.24
N ALA A 40 5.73 0.21 6.59
CA ALA A 40 6.29 -1.08 6.20
C ALA A 40 5.51 -2.26 6.84
N ILE A 41 5.14 -2.12 8.11
CA ILE A 41 4.37 -3.13 8.85
C ILE A 41 2.96 -3.27 8.28
N GLU A 42 2.29 -2.15 7.98
CA GLU A 42 0.98 -2.13 7.34
C GLU A 42 1.03 -2.88 6.00
N HIS A 43 1.97 -2.54 5.13
CA HIS A 43 2.12 -3.19 3.82
C HIS A 43 2.37 -4.70 3.92
N ILE A 44 3.27 -5.13 4.81
CA ILE A 44 3.53 -6.56 5.03
C ILE A 44 2.29 -7.25 5.63
N THR A 45 1.53 -6.56 6.49
CA THR A 45 0.31 -7.11 7.09
C THR A 45 -0.81 -7.26 6.07
N GLU A 46 -0.94 -6.34 5.12
CA GLU A 46 -1.89 -6.46 3.99
C GLU A 46 -1.55 -7.68 3.13
N LEU A 47 -0.29 -7.82 2.69
CA LEU A 47 0.16 -8.99 1.93
C LEU A 47 -0.06 -10.29 2.71
N PHE A 48 0.18 -10.26 4.02
CA PHE A 48 -0.04 -11.42 4.87
C PHE A 48 -1.52 -11.82 4.93
N ALA A 49 -2.44 -10.85 5.01
CA ALA A 49 -3.86 -11.14 5.03
C ALA A 49 -4.29 -11.84 3.72
N THR A 50 -3.84 -11.34 2.57
CA THR A 50 -4.10 -11.99 1.28
C THR A 50 -3.49 -13.41 1.23
N ALA A 51 -2.25 -13.58 1.66
CA ALA A 51 -1.61 -14.90 1.69
C ALA A 51 -2.33 -15.87 2.64
N GLN A 52 -2.90 -15.38 3.74
CA GLN A 52 -3.68 -16.19 4.67
C GLN A 52 -5.01 -16.62 4.05
N ASP A 53 -5.73 -15.71 3.38
CA ASP A 53 -6.99 -16.04 2.71
C ASP A 53 -6.78 -17.13 1.64
N GLU A 54 -5.75 -17.00 0.81
CA GLU A 54 -5.41 -18.01 -0.21
C GLU A 54 -4.99 -19.35 0.42
N PHE A 55 -4.27 -19.31 1.55
CA PHE A 55 -3.93 -20.52 2.29
C PHE A 55 -5.17 -21.25 2.84
N GLU A 56 -6.15 -20.50 3.37
CA GLU A 56 -7.40 -21.07 3.88
C GLU A 56 -8.23 -21.70 2.75
N ILE A 57 -8.30 -21.05 1.59
CA ILE A 57 -8.94 -21.60 0.37
C ILE A 57 -8.24 -22.88 -0.07
N ALA A 58 -6.90 -22.87 -0.15
CA ALA A 58 -6.12 -24.03 -0.56
C ALA A 58 -6.31 -25.22 0.38
N MET A 59 -6.35 -24.98 1.69
CA MET A 59 -6.63 -26.03 2.69
C MET A 59 -8.04 -26.61 2.54
N GLU A 60 -9.05 -25.76 2.34
CA GLU A 60 -10.43 -26.21 2.13
C GLU A 60 -10.56 -27.09 0.87
N GLU A 61 -9.87 -26.74 -0.22
CA GLU A 61 -9.90 -27.50 -1.46
C GLU A 61 -9.13 -28.84 -1.39
N ILE A 62 -8.06 -28.90 -0.60
CA ILE A 62 -7.36 -30.16 -0.28
C ILE A 62 -8.29 -31.09 0.51
N GLU A 63 -9.00 -30.57 1.51
CA GLU A 63 -9.95 -31.36 2.30
C GLU A 63 -11.10 -31.93 1.44
N LYS A 64 -11.50 -31.20 0.39
CA LYS A 64 -12.51 -31.66 -0.58
C LYS A 64 -11.98 -32.61 -1.64
N VAL A 65 -10.66 -32.83 -1.71
CA VAL A 65 -10.00 -33.61 -2.78
C VAL A 65 -10.40 -33.08 -4.17
N SER A 66 -10.41 -31.76 -4.29
CA SER A 66 -10.82 -31.04 -5.49
C SER A 66 -9.70 -31.00 -6.53
N VAL A 67 -10.07 -31.04 -7.82
CA VAL A 67 -9.12 -30.85 -8.95
C VAL A 67 -8.52 -29.44 -8.99
N TYR A 68 -9.14 -28.47 -8.31
CA TYR A 68 -8.66 -27.08 -8.25
C TYR A 68 -7.58 -26.87 -7.18
N ALA A 69 -7.40 -27.84 -6.27
CA ALA A 69 -6.50 -27.70 -5.13
C ALA A 69 -5.05 -27.37 -5.51
N GLN A 70 -4.57 -27.73 -6.70
CA GLN A 70 -3.22 -27.35 -7.13
C GLN A 70 -3.08 -25.84 -7.39
N ALA A 71 -4.04 -25.23 -8.07
CA ALA A 71 -3.98 -23.81 -8.41
C ALA A 71 -4.06 -22.93 -7.15
N ASP A 72 -4.91 -23.30 -6.19
CA ASP A 72 -5.04 -22.56 -4.93
C ASP A 72 -3.79 -22.71 -4.05
N ARG A 73 -3.18 -23.91 -4.01
CA ARG A 73 -1.87 -24.10 -3.36
C ARG A 73 -0.77 -23.26 -3.98
N ASP A 74 -0.77 -23.14 -5.31
CA ASP A 74 0.20 -22.32 -6.03
C ASP A 74 -0.01 -20.83 -5.72
N ALA A 75 -1.26 -20.37 -5.63
CA ALA A 75 -1.61 -19.01 -5.21
C ALA A 75 -1.13 -18.70 -3.78
N ALA A 76 -1.39 -19.59 -2.82
CA ALA A 76 -0.92 -19.45 -1.44
C ALA A 76 0.62 -19.35 -1.35
N ARG A 77 1.36 -20.13 -2.15
CA ARG A 77 2.82 -20.02 -2.25
C ARG A 77 3.28 -18.70 -2.84
N GLU A 78 2.63 -18.24 -3.91
CA GLU A 78 2.98 -17.00 -4.57
C GLU A 78 2.82 -15.81 -3.61
N GLU A 79 1.67 -15.73 -2.92
CA GLU A 79 1.38 -14.65 -1.98
C GLU A 79 2.31 -14.70 -0.76
N LEU A 80 2.60 -15.90 -0.22
CA LEU A 80 3.64 -16.04 0.81
C LEU A 80 5.00 -15.54 0.31
N GLY A 81 5.35 -15.82 -0.94
CA GLY A 81 6.56 -15.30 -1.59
C GLY A 81 6.61 -13.77 -1.59
N LYS A 82 5.49 -13.10 -1.87
CA LYS A 82 5.37 -11.63 -1.82
C LYS A 82 5.56 -11.09 -0.41
N VAL A 83 4.97 -11.74 0.59
CA VAL A 83 5.16 -11.39 2.02
C VAL A 83 6.64 -11.48 2.41
N GLN A 84 7.30 -12.60 2.05
CA GLN A 84 8.71 -12.80 2.35
C GLN A 84 9.61 -11.80 1.62
N GLU A 85 9.30 -11.47 0.37
CA GLU A 85 10.05 -10.49 -0.41
C GLU A 85 9.94 -9.09 0.21
N ALA A 86 8.72 -8.66 0.56
CA ALA A 86 8.51 -7.38 1.22
C ALA A 86 9.24 -7.32 2.56
N TYR A 87 9.17 -8.38 3.36
CA TYR A 87 9.89 -8.49 4.62
C TYR A 87 11.41 -8.42 4.43
N ARG A 88 11.98 -9.19 3.48
CA ARG A 88 13.42 -9.16 3.18
C ARG A 88 13.87 -7.77 2.75
N LYS A 89 13.15 -7.12 1.83
CA LYS A 89 13.46 -5.76 1.37
C LYS A 89 13.57 -4.76 2.53
N VAL A 90 12.70 -4.87 3.52
CA VAL A 90 12.72 -3.99 4.70
C VAL A 90 13.86 -4.33 5.65
N VAL A 91 14.12 -5.62 5.88
CA VAL A 91 15.24 -6.05 6.74
C VAL A 91 16.61 -5.70 6.11
N GLU A 92 16.70 -5.73 4.80
CA GLU A 92 17.92 -5.46 4.02
C GLU A 92 18.09 -3.97 3.64
N SER A 93 17.11 -3.10 3.94
CA SER A 93 17.14 -1.67 3.54
C SER A 93 18.29 -0.88 4.20
N GLY A 94 18.87 -1.42 5.28
CA GLY A 94 19.90 -0.76 6.09
C GLY A 94 19.34 0.06 7.25
N ASP A 95 18.02 0.25 7.34
CA ASP A 95 17.35 0.97 8.42
C ASP A 95 17.11 0.04 9.61
N VAL A 96 18.07 -0.02 10.53
CA VAL A 96 18.05 -0.95 11.68
C VAL A 96 16.78 -0.79 12.53
N GLU A 97 16.33 0.44 12.76
CA GLU A 97 15.14 0.71 13.57
C GLU A 97 13.86 0.13 12.93
N VAL A 98 13.70 0.35 11.62
CA VAL A 98 12.58 -0.18 10.84
C VAL A 98 12.63 -1.71 10.81
N ALA A 99 13.81 -2.26 10.51
CA ALA A 99 14.01 -3.71 10.43
C ALA A 99 13.70 -4.42 11.76
N GLU A 100 14.14 -3.88 12.89
CA GLU A 100 13.90 -4.48 14.21
C GLU A 100 12.42 -4.39 14.64
N GLU A 101 11.72 -3.30 14.32
CA GLU A 101 10.28 -3.19 14.59
C GLU A 101 9.48 -4.18 13.74
N VAL A 102 9.80 -4.30 12.45
CA VAL A 102 9.17 -5.26 11.54
C VAL A 102 9.43 -6.70 11.98
N LYS A 103 10.68 -7.07 12.29
CA LYS A 103 11.03 -8.39 12.84
C LYS A 103 10.20 -8.73 14.09
N ARG A 104 10.06 -7.77 15.01
CA ARG A 104 9.31 -7.97 16.25
C ARG A 104 7.82 -8.18 16.03
N ARG A 105 7.18 -7.39 15.15
CA ARG A 105 5.72 -7.44 14.97
C ARG A 105 5.25 -8.54 14.02
N VAL A 106 5.91 -8.69 12.87
CA VAL A 106 5.43 -9.60 11.79
C VAL A 106 6.29 -10.84 11.63
N GLY A 107 7.53 -10.84 12.13
CA GLY A 107 8.46 -11.94 11.91
C GLY A 107 8.02 -13.29 12.48
N HIS A 108 7.24 -13.33 13.57
CA HIS A 108 6.68 -14.60 14.07
C HIS A 108 5.55 -15.12 13.17
N ARG A 109 4.59 -14.25 12.84
CA ARG A 109 3.44 -14.57 11.97
C ARG A 109 3.87 -15.13 10.62
N ILE A 110 4.87 -14.52 9.99
CA ILE A 110 5.40 -15.00 8.69
C ILE A 110 5.90 -16.44 8.83
N ARG A 111 6.66 -16.76 9.89
CA ARG A 111 7.17 -18.12 10.14
C ARG A 111 6.05 -19.14 10.42
N GLU A 112 4.95 -18.70 11.04
CA GLU A 112 3.79 -19.56 11.25
C GLU A 112 3.10 -19.90 9.92
N LEU A 113 2.94 -18.90 9.04
CA LEU A 113 2.36 -19.09 7.70
C LEU A 113 3.26 -19.96 6.82
N GLU A 114 4.59 -19.74 6.85
CA GLU A 114 5.58 -20.59 6.16
C GLU A 114 5.42 -22.06 6.57
N GLY A 115 5.42 -22.33 7.88
CA GLY A 115 5.21 -23.68 8.38
C GLY A 115 3.82 -24.23 8.04
N GLY A 116 2.81 -23.38 7.92
CA GLY A 116 1.46 -23.73 7.47
C GLY A 116 1.47 -24.23 6.02
N VAL A 117 2.01 -23.42 5.11
CA VAL A 117 2.14 -23.74 3.68
C VAL A 117 2.98 -25.01 3.47
N ASP A 118 4.09 -25.17 4.19
CA ASP A 118 4.91 -26.40 4.14
C ASP A 118 4.13 -27.66 4.56
N ARG A 119 3.28 -27.55 5.59
CA ARG A 119 2.43 -28.67 6.04
C ARG A 119 1.34 -28.96 5.03
N MET A 120 0.71 -27.93 4.48
CA MET A 120 -0.30 -28.05 3.43
C MET A 120 0.27 -28.78 2.20
N GLU A 121 1.49 -28.45 1.78
CA GLU A 121 2.16 -29.14 0.67
C GLU A 121 2.37 -30.63 0.95
N LYS A 122 2.81 -30.98 2.16
CA LYS A 122 2.98 -32.38 2.55
C LYS A 122 1.65 -33.14 2.50
N ILE A 123 0.59 -32.55 3.04
CA ILE A 123 -0.75 -33.13 2.98
C ILE A 123 -1.18 -33.32 1.52
N ALA A 124 -0.97 -32.32 0.68
CA ALA A 124 -1.33 -32.40 -0.73
C ALA A 124 -0.59 -33.51 -1.49
N ILE A 125 0.70 -33.71 -1.21
CA ILE A 125 1.50 -34.81 -1.79
C ILE A 125 0.97 -36.18 -1.33
N GLU A 126 0.44 -36.29 -0.11
CA GLU A 126 -0.14 -37.55 0.40
C GLU A 126 -1.52 -37.87 -0.19
N GLN A 127 -2.23 -36.89 -0.75
CA GLN A 127 -3.57 -37.04 -1.33
C GLN A 127 -3.57 -37.26 -2.86
N ASP A 128 -2.42 -37.12 -3.52
CA ASP A 128 -2.22 -37.36 -4.98
C ASP A 128 -1.87 -38.83 -5.28
#